data_AF-A0A9J7LCT4-F1
#
_entry.id   AF-A0A9J7LCT4-F1
#
_cell.length_a   1.000
_cell.length_b   1.000
_cell.length_c   1.000
_cell.angle_alpha   90.00
_cell.angle_beta   90.00
_cell.angle_gamma   90.00
#
_symmetry.space_group_name_H-M   'P 1'
#
loop_
_entity.id
_entity.type
_entity.pdbx_description
1 polymer ?
#
loop_
_entity_poly.entity_id
_entity_poly.type
_entity_poly.pdbx_seq_one_letter_code
_entity_poly.pdbx_strand_id
1 'polypeptide(L)'
;MASDMILYWGAGSGPCWRAMICLEEKGLSDYTSKLISFDNKEHKSDEVLKINPRGQAPAFKHGNVIVNESLAICLYLENTFKAQGTKLLPDDPAQQGLVLQRAVESQNIREKAAFGVLSYFFRTKPEDRTEAMLEEKKKTCHEELQVWEGYLAKLGDGSHIAGKNFTLADVCAFPFIATLVRMGFNMSRYPHLAKYYDLVPAFKHGNVIVNESLAICLYLEAMFEEKKKACFEELQIWEGYLAKLGDGSYIAGKDFTLADACAFPYIAIIVRLGFNMSRYPHLAKYYDLVKDRPSVKASWPPHWKDTPNKDVLKDI
;
A
#
# COMPACT_ATOMS: atom_id res chain seq x y z
N MET A 1 -25.29 0.57 -4.12
CA MET A 1 -25.50 -0.67 -3.33
C MET A 1 -24.31 -1.60 -3.58
N ALA A 2 -24.16 -2.72 -2.87
CA ALA A 2 -23.06 -3.68 -3.14
C ALA A 2 -23.07 -4.14 -4.61
N SER A 3 -24.26 -4.32 -5.20
CA SER A 3 -24.47 -4.73 -6.59
C SER A 3 -23.90 -3.77 -7.64
N ASP A 4 -23.63 -2.52 -7.26
CA ASP A 4 -22.99 -1.52 -8.12
C ASP A 4 -21.45 -1.56 -8.04
N MET A 5 -20.88 -2.48 -7.25
CA MET A 5 -19.44 -2.61 -7.05
C MET A 5 -18.81 -3.63 -7.99
N ILE A 6 -17.61 -3.30 -8.44
CA ILE A 6 -16.73 -4.20 -9.19
C ILE A 6 -15.35 -4.18 -8.52
N LEU A 7 -14.81 -5.37 -8.23
CA LEU A 7 -13.45 -5.54 -7.72
C LEU A 7 -12.67 -6.47 -8.64
N TYR A 8 -11.63 -5.94 -9.29
CA TYR A 8 -10.60 -6.73 -9.94
C TYR A 8 -9.51 -7.09 -8.94
N TRP A 9 -9.23 -8.38 -8.79
CA TRP A 9 -8.28 -8.88 -7.80
C TRP A 9 -7.51 -10.09 -8.31
N GLY A 10 -6.27 -10.24 -7.83
CA GLY A 10 -5.43 -11.39 -8.16
C GLY A 10 -5.12 -12.24 -6.93
N ALA A 11 -5.08 -13.56 -7.12
CA ALA A 11 -4.78 -14.52 -6.06
C ALA A 11 -3.38 -14.30 -5.46
N GLY A 12 -3.26 -14.47 -4.14
CA GLY A 12 -2.00 -14.26 -3.41
C GLY A 12 -1.60 -12.80 -3.20
N SER A 13 -2.36 -11.83 -3.71
CA SER A 13 -2.09 -10.40 -3.48
C SER A 13 -2.63 -9.95 -2.12
N GLY A 14 -1.73 -9.65 -1.18
CA GLY A 14 -2.08 -9.07 0.12
C GLY A 14 -2.96 -7.81 0.02
N PRO A 15 -2.64 -6.82 -0.84
CA PRO A 15 -3.50 -5.65 -1.07
C PRO A 15 -4.92 -6.00 -1.54
N CYS A 16 -5.07 -6.98 -2.44
CA CYS A 16 -6.39 -7.44 -2.86
C CYS A 16 -7.15 -8.07 -1.69
N TRP A 17 -6.45 -8.87 -0.88
CA TRP A 17 -7.03 -9.54 0.27
C TRP A 17 -7.53 -8.56 1.32
N ARG A 18 -6.83 -7.43 1.55
CA ARG A 18 -7.34 -6.34 2.40
C ARG A 18 -8.71 -5.85 1.97
N ALA A 19 -8.87 -5.55 0.67
CA ALA A 19 -10.14 -5.08 0.12
C ALA A 19 -11.24 -6.14 0.26
N MET A 20 -10.92 -7.41 -0.01
CA MET A 20 -11.85 -8.53 0.17
C MET A 20 -12.28 -8.71 1.64
N ILE A 21 -11.34 -8.69 2.59
CA ILE A 21 -11.65 -8.74 4.02
C ILE A 21 -12.56 -7.58 4.40
N CYS A 22 -12.26 -6.36 3.95
CA CYS A 22 -13.10 -5.21 4.26
C CYS A 22 -14.53 -5.36 3.71
N LEU A 23 -14.71 -5.91 2.50
CA LEU A 23 -16.04 -6.18 1.94
C LEU A 23 -16.81 -7.21 2.77
N GLU A 24 -16.16 -8.31 3.16
CA GLU A 24 -16.77 -9.36 4.00
C GLU A 24 -17.13 -8.86 5.40
N GLU A 25 -16.23 -8.12 6.06
CA GLU A 25 -16.47 -7.51 7.37
C GLU A 25 -17.64 -6.51 7.33
N LYS A 26 -17.88 -5.89 6.16
CA LYS A 26 -19.03 -5.01 5.93
C LYS A 26 -20.30 -5.74 5.48
N GLY A 27 -20.26 -7.06 5.32
CA GLY A 27 -21.38 -7.85 4.80
C GLY A 27 -21.77 -7.42 3.37
N LEU A 28 -20.79 -7.01 2.56
CA LEU A 28 -20.97 -6.55 1.18
C LEU A 28 -20.58 -7.67 0.22
N SER A 29 -21.38 -8.73 0.16
CA SER A 29 -21.07 -9.94 -0.64
C SER A 29 -21.66 -9.92 -2.06
N ASP A 30 -22.67 -9.10 -2.32
CA ASP A 30 -23.33 -8.99 -3.63
C ASP A 30 -22.60 -8.00 -4.55
N TYR A 31 -21.31 -8.19 -4.81
CA TYR A 31 -20.53 -7.38 -5.75
C TYR A 31 -19.99 -8.21 -6.91
N THR A 32 -19.67 -7.54 -8.02
CA THR A 32 -19.00 -8.20 -9.15
C THR A 32 -17.53 -8.47 -8.82
N SER A 33 -17.21 -9.72 -8.49
CA SER A 33 -15.85 -10.17 -8.23
C SER A 33 -15.17 -10.67 -9.51
N LYS A 34 -14.05 -10.05 -9.89
CA LYS A 34 -13.26 -10.40 -11.10
C LYS A 34 -11.86 -10.86 -10.70
N LEU A 35 -11.66 -12.17 -10.64
CA LEU A 35 -10.33 -12.76 -10.51
C LEU A 35 -9.55 -12.55 -11.81
N ILE A 36 -8.33 -12.00 -11.69
CA ILE A 36 -7.40 -11.80 -12.81
C ILE A 36 -6.14 -12.64 -12.65
N SER A 37 -5.56 -13.06 -13.78
CA SER A 37 -4.28 -13.74 -13.87
C SER A 37 -3.12 -12.75 -13.93
N PHE A 38 -2.18 -12.85 -12.97
CA PHE A 38 -0.93 -12.11 -13.05
C PHE A 38 -0.01 -12.64 -14.17
N ASP A 39 0.01 -13.95 -14.40
CA ASP A 39 0.80 -14.62 -15.46
C ASP A 39 0.42 -14.12 -16.85
N ASN A 40 -0.88 -14.08 -17.13
CA ASN A 40 -1.41 -13.62 -18.40
C ASN A 40 -1.43 -12.08 -18.51
N LYS A 41 -0.87 -11.38 -17.51
CA LYS A 41 -0.84 -9.92 -17.42
C LYS A 41 -2.23 -9.26 -17.53
N GLU A 42 -3.28 -9.91 -17.04
CA GLU A 42 -4.65 -9.39 -17.11
C GLU A 42 -4.83 -8.11 -16.26
N HIS A 43 -3.97 -7.90 -15.26
CA HIS A 43 -3.85 -6.64 -14.52
C HIS A 43 -3.40 -5.44 -15.38
N LYS A 44 -2.92 -5.69 -16.60
CA LYS A 44 -2.56 -4.69 -17.62
C LYS A 44 -3.57 -4.60 -18.76
N SER A 45 -4.71 -5.30 -18.65
CA SER A 45 -5.78 -5.22 -19.65
C SER A 45 -6.40 -3.82 -19.71
N ASP A 46 -6.98 -3.46 -20.85
CA ASP A 46 -7.70 -2.20 -21.03
C ASP A 46 -8.84 -2.02 -20.02
N GLU A 47 -9.49 -3.10 -19.59
CA GLU A 47 -10.53 -3.06 -18.56
C GLU A 47 -9.97 -2.59 -17.21
N VAL A 48 -8.85 -3.18 -16.77
CA VAL A 48 -8.20 -2.78 -15.53
C VAL A 48 -7.60 -1.38 -15.66
N LEU A 49 -6.97 -1.05 -16.78
CA LEU A 49 -6.35 0.27 -17.00
C LEU A 49 -7.36 1.42 -17.02
N LYS A 50 -8.61 1.17 -17.46
CA LYS A 50 -9.70 2.15 -17.37
C LYS A 50 -10.08 2.50 -15.93
N ILE A 51 -9.88 1.57 -14.99
CA ILE A 51 -10.18 1.77 -13.57
C ILE A 51 -8.93 2.24 -12.82
N ASN A 52 -7.81 1.56 -13.04
CA ASN A 52 -6.53 1.84 -12.40
C ASN A 52 -5.43 2.03 -13.45
N PRO A 53 -5.03 3.27 -13.77
CA PRO A 53 -4.03 3.55 -14.80
C PRO A 53 -2.63 3.02 -14.45
N ARG A 54 -2.39 2.61 -13.19
CA ARG A 54 -1.17 1.92 -12.78
C ARG A 54 -1.11 0.48 -13.29
N GLY A 55 -2.24 -0.06 -13.76
CA GLY A 55 -2.39 -1.46 -14.14
C GLY A 55 -2.00 -2.38 -12.99
N GLN A 56 -2.63 -2.17 -11.83
CA GLN A 56 -2.37 -2.89 -10.59
C GLN A 56 -3.70 -3.35 -9.99
N ALA A 57 -3.64 -4.39 -9.16
CA ALA A 57 -4.77 -4.87 -8.37
C ALA A 57 -4.51 -4.66 -6.87
N PRO A 58 -5.54 -4.32 -6.07
CA PRO A 58 -6.95 -4.23 -6.46
C PRO A 58 -7.26 -3.00 -7.32
N ALA A 59 -8.20 -3.16 -8.26
CA ALA A 59 -8.83 -2.06 -8.97
C ALA A 59 -10.34 -2.10 -8.66
N PHE A 60 -10.86 -1.04 -8.05
CA PHE A 60 -12.20 -1.04 -7.47
C PHE A 60 -13.04 0.14 -7.99
N LYS A 61 -14.30 -0.17 -8.26
CA LYS A 61 -15.31 0.77 -8.73
C LYS A 61 -16.62 0.54 -7.98
N HIS A 62 -17.32 1.60 -7.59
CA HIS A 62 -18.66 1.58 -7.01
C HIS A 62 -19.51 2.63 -7.73
N GLY A 63 -20.40 2.19 -8.63
CA GLY A 63 -21.13 3.11 -9.53
C GLY A 63 -20.14 3.94 -10.36
N ASN A 64 -20.16 5.27 -10.20
CA ASN A 64 -19.21 6.18 -10.87
C ASN A 64 -17.94 6.47 -10.06
N VAL A 65 -17.86 5.98 -8.81
CA VAL A 65 -16.71 6.22 -7.94
C VAL A 65 -15.64 5.17 -8.24
N ILE A 66 -14.42 5.62 -8.49
CA ILE A 66 -13.24 4.77 -8.66
C ILE A 66 -12.30 5.05 -7.50
N VAL A 67 -11.93 4.01 -6.75
CA VAL A 67 -10.95 4.10 -5.66
C VAL A 67 -9.94 2.99 -5.85
N ASN A 68 -8.67 3.38 -5.99
CA ASN A 68 -7.54 2.47 -6.09
C ASN A 68 -6.62 2.74 -4.89
N GLU A 69 -5.68 1.84 -4.62
CA GLU A 69 -5.01 1.66 -3.31
C GLU A 69 -5.87 0.92 -2.28
N SER A 70 -5.37 -0.23 -1.83
CA SER A 70 -6.10 -1.11 -0.91
C SER A 70 -6.59 -0.44 0.38
N LEU A 71 -5.77 0.40 1.02
CA LEU A 71 -6.16 1.11 2.24
C LEU A 71 -7.21 2.19 1.94
N ALA A 72 -7.10 2.88 0.80
CA ALA A 72 -8.08 3.87 0.38
C ALA A 72 -9.44 3.22 0.08
N ILE A 73 -9.45 2.04 -0.56
CA ILE A 73 -10.66 1.23 -0.76
C ILE A 73 -11.29 0.88 0.60
N CYS A 74 -10.49 0.40 1.55
CA CYS A 74 -11.02 0.05 2.87
C CYS A 74 -11.61 1.26 3.61
N LEU A 75 -10.94 2.42 3.57
CA LEU A 75 -11.45 3.66 4.16
C LEU A 75 -12.71 4.17 3.44
N TYR A 76 -12.78 4.05 2.12
CA TYR A 76 -13.97 4.36 1.35
C TYR A 76 -15.15 3.50 1.77
N LEU A 77 -14.95 2.18 1.88
CA LEU A 77 -15.98 1.23 2.33
C LEU A 77 -16.40 1.49 3.78
N GLU A 78 -15.44 1.71 4.69
CA GLU A 78 -15.71 2.06 6.09
C GLU A 78 -16.56 3.33 6.20
N ASN A 79 -16.22 4.38 5.45
CA ASN A 79 -16.95 5.63 5.50
C ASN A 79 -18.32 5.55 4.82
N THR A 80 -18.43 4.83 3.70
CA THR A 80 -19.69 4.71 2.94
C THR A 80 -20.70 3.81 3.66
N PHE A 81 -20.22 2.75 4.32
CA PHE A 81 -21.04 1.74 5.00
C PHE A 81 -20.76 1.73 6.51
N LYS A 82 -20.61 2.91 7.11
CA LYS A 82 -20.22 3.07 8.52
C LYS A 82 -21.16 2.34 9.49
N ALA A 83 -22.45 2.29 9.18
CA ALA A 83 -23.48 1.65 10.00
C ALA A 83 -23.68 0.14 9.72
N GLN A 84 -22.94 -0.44 8.77
CA GLN A 84 -23.10 -1.83 8.34
C GLN A 84 -21.87 -2.67 8.70
N GLY A 85 -22.12 -3.89 9.17
CA GLY A 85 -21.08 -4.86 9.50
C GLY A 85 -20.16 -4.44 10.66
N THR A 86 -18.96 -4.97 10.67
CA THR A 86 -17.93 -4.67 11.67
C THR A 86 -17.46 -3.23 11.54
N LYS A 87 -17.31 -2.56 12.68
CA LYS A 87 -16.76 -1.21 12.75
C LYS A 87 -15.24 -1.27 12.72
N LEU A 88 -14.64 -1.10 11.54
CA LEU A 88 -13.20 -1.26 11.35
C LEU A 88 -12.41 -0.03 11.80
N LEU A 89 -13.07 1.12 11.96
CA LEU A 89 -12.47 2.33 12.51
C LEU A 89 -13.32 2.84 13.70
N PRO A 90 -12.76 2.89 14.93
CA PRO A 90 -13.44 3.43 16.12
C PRO A 90 -13.90 4.88 15.91
N ASP A 91 -14.82 5.40 16.74
CA ASP A 91 -15.16 6.84 16.68
C ASP A 91 -14.18 7.71 17.50
N ASP A 92 -13.52 7.13 18.50
CA ASP A 92 -12.58 7.85 19.35
C ASP A 92 -11.33 8.26 18.55
N PRO A 93 -10.98 9.56 18.48
CA PRO A 93 -9.86 10.02 17.65
C PRO A 93 -8.50 9.43 18.03
N ALA A 94 -8.26 9.18 19.32
CA ALA A 94 -6.99 8.60 19.75
C ALA A 94 -6.88 7.12 19.30
N GLN A 95 -7.95 6.36 19.43
CA GLN A 95 -8.03 5.00 18.90
C GLN A 95 -7.96 4.94 17.38
N GLN A 96 -8.61 5.88 16.67
CA GLN A 96 -8.47 6.00 15.22
C GLN A 96 -7.01 6.22 14.82
N GLY A 97 -6.30 7.12 15.51
CA GLY A 97 -4.88 7.37 15.31
C GLY A 97 -4.05 6.10 15.45
N LEU A 98 -4.27 5.32 16.51
CA LEU A 98 -3.58 4.05 16.73
C LEU A 98 -3.87 3.01 15.63
N VAL A 99 -5.15 2.86 15.24
CA VAL A 99 -5.57 1.92 14.18
C VAL A 99 -4.91 2.28 12.86
N LEU A 100 -4.94 3.56 12.47
CA LEU A 100 -4.32 4.02 11.23
C LEU A 100 -2.80 3.92 11.27
N GLN A 101 -2.18 4.22 12.42
CA GLN A 101 -0.74 4.01 12.63
C GLN A 101 -0.37 2.56 12.36
N ARG A 102 -1.05 1.60 13.00
CA ARG A 102 -0.80 0.17 12.79
C ARG A 102 -1.11 -0.29 11.36
N ALA A 103 -2.18 0.20 10.75
CA ALA A 103 -2.55 -0.14 9.37
C ALA A 103 -1.48 0.30 8.35
N VAL A 104 -0.93 1.52 8.51
CA VAL A 104 0.12 2.05 7.63
C VAL A 104 1.47 1.40 7.95
N GLU A 105 1.81 1.26 9.24
CA GLU A 105 3.06 0.65 9.70
C GLU A 105 3.18 -0.82 9.25
N SER A 106 2.06 -1.52 9.03
CA SER A 106 2.04 -2.90 8.54
C SER A 106 2.68 -3.06 7.15
N GLN A 107 2.91 -1.98 6.41
CA GLN A 107 3.70 -2.02 5.19
C GLN A 107 5.16 -2.41 5.45
N ASN A 108 5.69 -2.13 6.65
CA ASN A 108 7.01 -2.62 7.02
C ASN A 108 7.06 -4.16 7.10
N ILE A 109 6.00 -4.84 7.57
CA ILE A 109 5.91 -6.31 7.50
C ILE A 109 6.01 -6.78 6.06
N ARG A 110 5.29 -6.11 5.15
CA ARG A 110 5.38 -6.41 3.71
C ARG A 110 6.80 -6.23 3.20
N GLU A 111 7.41 -5.08 3.42
CA GLU A 111 8.67 -4.71 2.79
C GLU A 111 9.88 -5.43 3.40
N LYS A 112 9.95 -5.50 4.73
CA LYS A 112 11.12 -6.02 5.46
C LYS A 112 11.03 -7.51 5.74
N ALA A 113 9.82 -8.05 5.96
CA ALA A 113 9.62 -9.46 6.23
C ALA A 113 9.19 -10.24 4.98
N ALA A 114 7.94 -10.09 4.55
CA ALA A 114 7.37 -10.92 3.48
C ALA A 114 8.14 -10.74 2.16
N PHE A 115 8.14 -9.56 1.57
CA PHE A 115 8.88 -9.28 0.34
C PHE A 115 10.39 -9.14 0.57
N GLY A 116 10.85 -8.72 1.75
CA GLY A 116 12.27 -8.57 2.04
C GLY A 116 13.07 -9.86 1.83
N VAL A 117 12.53 -10.97 2.34
CA VAL A 117 13.10 -12.31 2.19
C VAL A 117 12.67 -12.95 0.86
N LEU A 118 11.40 -12.90 0.47
CA LEU A 118 10.95 -13.53 -0.78
C LEU A 118 11.63 -12.91 -2.01
N SER A 119 11.85 -11.59 -2.02
CA SER A 119 12.57 -10.92 -3.11
C SER A 119 14.00 -11.42 -3.29
N TYR A 120 14.65 -11.99 -2.28
CA TYR A 120 15.94 -12.63 -2.47
C TYR A 120 15.82 -13.84 -3.38
N PHE A 121 14.86 -14.72 -3.10
CA PHE A 121 14.65 -15.96 -3.85
C PHE A 121 13.98 -15.74 -5.21
N PHE A 122 13.29 -14.62 -5.41
CA PHE A 122 12.55 -14.35 -6.65
C PHE A 122 13.10 -13.19 -7.49
N ARG A 123 13.87 -12.26 -6.91
CA ARG A 123 14.40 -11.06 -7.61
C ARG A 123 15.92 -10.98 -7.67
N THR A 124 16.64 -11.75 -6.86
CA THR A 124 18.11 -11.84 -6.97
C THR A 124 18.43 -13.03 -7.86
N LYS A 125 19.26 -12.83 -8.89
CA LYS A 125 19.67 -13.92 -9.79
C LYS A 125 20.38 -15.00 -8.97
N PRO A 126 20.19 -16.31 -9.27
CA PRO A 126 20.82 -17.38 -8.50
C PRO A 126 22.33 -17.21 -8.29
N GLU A 127 23.05 -16.68 -9.28
CA GLU A 127 24.49 -16.39 -9.25
C GLU A 127 24.88 -15.21 -8.33
N ASP A 128 23.96 -14.28 -8.08
CA ASP A 128 24.18 -13.10 -7.24
C ASP A 128 23.76 -13.35 -5.77
N ARG A 129 23.22 -14.53 -5.47
CA ARG A 129 22.74 -14.90 -4.13
C ARG A 129 23.91 -15.28 -3.23
N THR A 130 24.07 -14.54 -2.14
CA THR A 130 25.09 -14.83 -1.12
C THR A 130 24.46 -15.11 0.23
N GLU A 131 25.10 -15.99 1.01
CA GLU A 131 24.65 -16.30 2.38
C GLU A 131 24.59 -15.03 3.25
N ALA A 132 25.55 -14.10 3.09
CA ALA A 132 25.56 -12.84 3.80
C ALA A 132 24.30 -11.98 3.54
N MET A 133 23.86 -11.87 2.29
CA MET A 133 22.61 -11.16 1.94
C MET A 133 21.38 -11.86 2.50
N LEU A 134 21.37 -13.19 2.49
CA LEU A 134 20.27 -13.96 3.06
C LEU A 134 20.18 -13.74 4.58
N GLU A 135 21.31 -13.78 5.28
CA GLU A 135 21.37 -13.53 6.73
C GLU A 135 20.97 -12.10 7.10
N GLU A 136 21.38 -11.09 6.32
CA GLU A 136 20.94 -9.70 6.50
C GLU A 136 19.41 -9.56 6.36
N LYS A 137 18.84 -10.22 5.34
CA LYS A 137 17.38 -10.22 5.12
C LYS A 137 16.62 -10.96 6.21
N LYS A 138 17.13 -12.11 6.66
CA LYS A 138 16.57 -12.85 7.81
C LYS A 138 16.63 -12.00 9.08
N LYS A 139 17.75 -11.31 9.32
CA LYS A 139 17.91 -10.38 10.46
C LYS A 139 16.89 -9.25 10.40
N THR A 140 16.77 -8.59 9.26
CA THR A 140 15.81 -7.51 9.02
C THR A 140 14.35 -7.97 9.22
N CYS A 141 14.01 -9.16 8.72
CA CYS A 141 12.72 -9.80 8.95
C CYS A 141 12.47 -10.08 10.43
N HIS A 142 13.47 -10.60 11.15
CA HIS A 142 13.37 -10.87 12.59
C HIS A 142 13.18 -9.59 13.41
N GLU A 143 13.98 -8.56 13.16
CA GLU A 143 13.88 -7.26 13.85
C GLU A 143 12.50 -6.63 13.64
N GLU A 144 11.97 -6.69 12.42
CA GLU A 144 10.62 -6.20 12.14
C GLU A 144 9.56 -7.01 12.89
N LEU A 145 9.59 -8.34 12.84
CA LEU A 145 8.61 -9.17 13.53
C LEU A 145 8.68 -9.04 15.06
N GLN A 146 9.86 -8.77 15.62
CA GLN A 146 10.03 -8.47 17.05
C GLN A 146 9.28 -7.21 17.48
N VAL A 147 9.16 -6.20 16.60
CA VAL A 147 8.36 -4.99 16.90
C VAL A 147 6.89 -5.35 17.07
N TRP A 148 6.32 -6.16 16.17
CA TRP A 148 4.92 -6.59 16.23
C TRP A 148 4.64 -7.58 17.37
N GLU A 149 5.58 -8.49 17.63
CA GLU A 149 5.54 -9.36 18.80
C GLU A 149 5.47 -8.54 20.09
N GLY A 150 6.31 -7.50 20.20
CA GLY A 150 6.31 -6.60 21.35
C GLY A 150 5.01 -5.78 21.49
N TYR A 151 4.36 -5.40 20.40
CA TYR A 151 3.05 -4.76 20.44
C TYR A 151 1.98 -5.71 21.00
N LEU A 152 1.91 -6.93 20.49
CA LEU A 152 0.94 -7.93 20.95
C LEU A 152 1.21 -8.38 22.40
N ALA A 153 2.48 -8.51 22.79
CA ALA A 153 2.87 -8.80 24.17
C ALA A 153 2.31 -7.76 25.16
N LYS A 154 2.39 -6.47 24.82
CA LYS A 154 1.87 -5.37 25.65
C LYS A 154 0.34 -5.36 25.74
N LEU A 155 -0.34 -5.77 24.68
CA LEU A 155 -1.81 -5.85 24.63
C LEU A 155 -2.34 -7.08 25.39
N GLY A 156 -1.52 -8.12 25.51
CA GLY A 156 -1.86 -9.39 26.15
C GLY A 156 -2.69 -10.31 25.26
N ASP A 157 -2.84 -11.56 25.69
CA ASP A 157 -3.54 -12.61 24.95
C ASP A 157 -5.00 -12.24 24.59
N GLY A 158 -5.48 -12.75 23.47
CA GLY A 158 -6.82 -12.47 22.94
C GLY A 158 -6.98 -11.07 22.35
N SER A 159 -5.88 -10.34 22.15
CA SER A 159 -5.90 -9.02 21.53
C SER A 159 -5.58 -9.07 20.03
N HIS A 160 -6.17 -8.15 19.31
CA HIS A 160 -5.86 -7.78 17.94
C HIS A 160 -4.72 -6.74 17.89
N ILE A 161 -4.23 -6.40 16.70
CA ILE A 161 -3.01 -5.59 16.52
C ILE A 161 -3.12 -4.15 17.06
N ALA A 162 -4.35 -3.63 17.17
CA ALA A 162 -4.62 -2.29 17.68
C ALA A 162 -5.47 -2.26 18.97
N GLY A 163 -5.70 -3.41 19.63
CA GLY A 163 -6.48 -3.47 20.86
C GLY A 163 -7.34 -4.73 20.97
N LYS A 164 -8.48 -4.64 21.67
CA LYS A 164 -9.35 -5.79 21.90
C LYS A 164 -10.30 -6.13 20.74
N ASN A 165 -10.53 -5.19 19.83
CA ASN A 165 -11.45 -5.36 18.73
C ASN A 165 -10.68 -5.59 17.42
N PHE A 166 -11.26 -6.35 16.51
CA PHE A 166 -10.79 -6.45 15.14
C PHE A 166 -11.04 -5.12 14.41
N THR A 167 -10.01 -4.57 13.78
CA THR A 167 -10.04 -3.24 13.16
C THR A 167 -9.38 -3.22 11.80
N LEU A 168 -9.37 -2.07 11.14
CA LEU A 168 -8.64 -1.82 9.90
C LEU A 168 -7.13 -2.13 10.01
N ALA A 169 -6.56 -2.05 11.22
CA ALA A 169 -5.18 -2.46 11.46
C ALA A 169 -4.98 -3.95 11.15
N ASP A 170 -5.91 -4.79 11.60
CA ASP A 170 -5.90 -6.24 11.37
C ASP A 170 -6.16 -6.57 9.90
N VAL A 171 -7.15 -5.91 9.29
CA VAL A 171 -7.42 -6.00 7.84
C VAL A 171 -6.14 -5.75 7.05
N CYS A 172 -5.33 -4.77 7.45
CA CYS A 172 -4.11 -4.39 6.74
C CYS A 172 -2.92 -5.32 7.03
N ALA A 173 -2.73 -5.73 8.28
CA ALA A 173 -1.55 -6.49 8.70
C ALA A 173 -1.69 -8.00 8.47
N PHE A 174 -2.88 -8.57 8.72
CA PHE A 174 -3.10 -10.01 8.68
C PHE A 174 -2.73 -10.66 7.33
N PRO A 175 -3.08 -10.10 6.15
CA PRO A 175 -2.69 -10.69 4.87
C PRO A 175 -1.18 -10.91 4.71
N PHE A 176 -0.35 -10.02 5.28
CA PHE A 176 1.10 -10.13 5.20
C PHE A 176 1.66 -11.15 6.19
N ILE A 177 1.09 -11.23 7.39
CA ILE A 177 1.43 -12.27 8.38
C ILE A 177 1.05 -13.66 7.83
N ALA A 178 -0.16 -13.80 7.26
CA ALA A 178 -0.61 -15.03 6.63
C ALA A 178 0.27 -15.43 5.45
N THR A 179 0.77 -14.46 4.68
CA THR A 179 1.75 -14.73 3.60
C THR A 179 3.05 -15.32 4.16
N LEU A 180 3.57 -14.83 5.28
CA LEU A 180 4.76 -15.41 5.92
C LEU A 180 4.54 -16.87 6.31
N VAL A 181 3.42 -17.17 6.99
CA VAL A 181 3.06 -18.54 7.40
C VAL A 181 2.92 -19.46 6.18
N ARG A 182 2.22 -19.00 5.13
CA ARG A 182 2.08 -19.72 3.85
C ARG A 182 3.44 -20.05 3.22
N MET A 183 4.45 -19.21 3.42
CA MET A 183 5.80 -19.40 2.89
C MET A 183 6.70 -20.25 3.80
N GLY A 184 6.11 -20.94 4.79
CA GLY A 184 6.83 -21.84 5.69
C GLY A 184 7.53 -21.14 6.85
N PHE A 185 7.19 -19.87 7.14
CA PHE A 185 7.75 -19.18 8.29
C PHE A 185 7.31 -19.83 9.60
N ASN A 186 8.28 -20.17 10.45
CA ASN A 186 8.00 -20.79 11.74
C ASN A 186 7.60 -19.72 12.78
N MET A 187 6.30 -19.62 13.02
CA MET A 187 5.71 -18.70 14.01
C MET A 187 6.00 -19.07 15.46
N SER A 188 6.50 -20.27 15.76
CA SER A 188 6.77 -20.68 17.16
C SER A 188 7.81 -19.80 17.88
N ARG A 189 8.61 -19.05 17.11
CA ARG A 189 9.57 -18.05 17.61
C ARG A 189 8.91 -16.76 18.10
N TYR A 190 7.62 -16.55 17.81
CA TYR A 190 6.86 -15.35 18.10
C TYR A 190 5.49 -15.75 18.69
N PRO A 191 5.45 -16.15 19.97
CA PRO A 191 4.26 -16.75 20.58
C PRO A 191 3.03 -15.82 20.56
N HIS A 192 3.19 -14.50 20.71
CA HIS A 192 2.05 -13.58 20.67
C HIS A 192 1.52 -13.38 19.25
N LEU A 193 2.39 -13.27 18.26
CA LEU A 193 2.03 -13.28 16.84
C LEU A 193 1.37 -14.60 16.43
N ALA A 194 1.83 -15.75 16.94
CA ALA A 194 1.21 -17.05 16.70
C ALA A 194 -0.22 -17.11 17.27
N LYS A 195 -0.42 -16.68 18.52
CA LYS A 195 -1.75 -16.58 19.13
C LYS A 195 -2.66 -15.63 18.36
N TYR A 196 -2.13 -14.48 17.91
CA TYR A 196 -2.86 -13.54 17.07
C TYR A 196 -3.29 -14.17 15.74
N TYR A 197 -2.38 -14.90 15.09
CA TYR A 197 -2.67 -15.59 13.83
C TYR A 197 -3.81 -16.62 14.00
N ASP A 198 -3.82 -17.34 15.11
CA ASP A 198 -4.90 -18.28 15.45
C ASP A 198 -6.22 -17.59 15.84
N LEU A 199 -6.14 -16.38 16.39
CA LEU A 199 -7.29 -15.58 16.85
C LEU A 199 -8.11 -15.00 15.70
N VAL A 200 -7.53 -14.74 14.52
CA VAL A 200 -8.27 -14.17 13.38
C VAL A 200 -8.92 -15.33 12.60
N PRO A 201 -10.20 -15.68 12.86
CA PRO A 201 -10.82 -16.89 12.30
C PRO A 201 -11.10 -16.80 10.80
N ALA A 202 -10.87 -15.64 10.17
CA ALA A 202 -11.37 -15.29 8.85
C ALA A 202 -10.98 -16.28 7.73
N PHE A 203 -10.00 -17.18 7.92
CA PHE A 203 -9.59 -18.11 6.85
C PHE A 203 -9.18 -19.51 7.33
N LYS A 204 -9.95 -20.14 8.24
CA LYS A 204 -9.85 -21.61 8.47
C LYS A 204 -10.74 -22.44 7.52
N HIS A 205 -11.49 -21.81 6.61
CA HIS A 205 -12.29 -22.50 5.60
C HIS A 205 -11.74 -22.22 4.20
N GLY A 206 -11.41 -23.30 3.50
CA GLY A 206 -10.92 -23.30 2.13
C GLY A 206 -9.47 -23.73 2.07
N ASN A 207 -9.25 -25.00 1.74
CA ASN A 207 -8.00 -25.45 1.15
C ASN A 207 -7.68 -24.55 -0.04
N VAL A 208 -6.91 -23.49 0.16
CA VAL A 208 -6.10 -22.93 -0.92
C VAL A 208 -4.95 -23.93 -1.05
N ILE A 209 -5.29 -25.02 -1.75
CA ILE A 209 -4.33 -25.96 -2.30
C ILE A 209 -3.23 -25.13 -2.93
N VAL A 210 -2.00 -25.52 -2.61
CA VAL A 210 -0.80 -25.12 -3.32
C VAL A 210 -0.99 -25.51 -4.78
N ASN A 211 -1.66 -24.66 -5.57
CA ASN A 211 -1.36 -24.61 -6.99
C ASN A 211 -0.15 -23.71 -7.10
N GLU A 212 0.98 -24.40 -7.24
CA GLU A 212 2.22 -23.95 -7.85
C GLU A 212 1.90 -23.05 -9.05
N SER A 213 1.65 -21.79 -8.78
CA SER A 213 1.71 -20.75 -9.78
C SER A 213 3.01 -20.04 -9.47
N LEU A 214 4.02 -20.42 -10.25
CA LEU A 214 5.30 -19.74 -10.47
C LEU A 214 5.10 -18.28 -10.98
N ALA A 215 4.01 -17.63 -10.60
CA ALA A 215 3.39 -16.47 -11.21
C ALA A 215 3.73 -15.14 -10.54
N ILE A 216 4.74 -15.18 -9.67
CA ILE A 216 5.41 -13.97 -9.19
C ILE A 216 6.73 -13.78 -9.97
N CYS A 217 7.07 -14.69 -10.90
CA CYS A 217 8.32 -14.71 -11.68
C CYS A 217 8.35 -13.83 -12.93
N LEU A 218 7.39 -12.93 -13.13
CA LEU A 218 7.50 -11.89 -14.15
C LEU A 218 7.36 -10.54 -13.48
N TYR A 219 8.45 -10.04 -12.90
CA TYR A 219 8.80 -8.62 -12.96
C TYR A 219 10.20 -8.37 -12.34
N LEU A 220 11.15 -8.19 -13.26
CA LEU A 220 12.11 -7.09 -13.33
C LEU A 220 13.54 -7.30 -12.85
N GLU A 221 14.41 -6.87 -13.76
CA GLU A 221 15.85 -6.97 -13.81
C GLU A 221 16.47 -5.57 -13.77
N ALA A 222 17.57 -5.46 -13.03
CA ALA A 222 18.62 -4.43 -13.10
C ALA A 222 18.28 -2.99 -12.64
N MET A 223 18.93 -2.62 -11.55
CA MET A 223 18.79 -1.36 -10.83
C MET A 223 19.44 -0.17 -11.55
N PHE A 224 18.59 0.82 -11.85
CA PHE A 224 18.80 2.27 -11.90
C PHE A 224 18.06 2.87 -13.10
N GLU A 225 18.32 2.38 -14.32
CA GLU A 225 17.61 2.83 -15.54
C GLU A 225 16.14 2.41 -15.54
N GLU A 226 15.83 1.21 -15.05
CA GLU A 226 14.45 0.78 -14.85
C GLU A 226 13.72 1.60 -13.78
N LYS A 227 14.43 2.01 -12.71
CA LYS A 227 13.88 2.87 -11.67
C LYS A 227 13.64 4.29 -12.17
N LYS A 228 14.52 4.81 -13.04
CA LYS A 228 14.28 6.07 -13.77
C LYS A 228 13.04 5.96 -14.63
N LYS A 229 12.93 4.92 -15.46
CA LYS A 229 11.74 4.68 -16.30
C LYS A 229 10.45 4.61 -15.47
N ALA A 230 10.46 3.86 -14.37
CA ALA A 230 9.31 3.80 -13.46
C ALA A 230 8.99 5.17 -12.85
N CYS A 231 10.00 5.97 -12.51
CA CYS A 231 9.80 7.35 -12.05
C CYS A 231 9.14 8.22 -13.13
N PHE A 232 9.57 8.13 -14.38
CA PHE A 232 8.94 8.83 -15.51
C PHE A 232 7.47 8.43 -15.70
N GLU A 233 7.19 7.13 -15.70
CA GLU A 233 5.83 6.59 -15.83
C GLU A 233 4.94 7.06 -14.67
N GLU A 234 5.48 7.08 -13.45
CA GLU A 234 4.80 7.58 -12.26
C GLU A 234 4.44 9.06 -12.40
N LEU A 235 5.42 9.90 -12.74
CA LEU A 235 5.22 11.35 -12.91
C LEU A 235 4.23 11.66 -14.03
N GLN A 236 4.22 10.86 -15.09
CA GLN A 236 3.25 10.98 -16.18
C GLN A 236 1.82 10.68 -15.72
N ILE A 237 1.63 9.74 -14.79
CA ILE A 237 0.33 9.46 -14.18
C ILE A 237 -0.15 10.66 -13.35
N TRP A 238 0.72 11.24 -12.53
CA TRP A 238 0.40 12.44 -11.74
C TRP A 238 0.07 13.66 -12.60
N GLU A 239 0.84 13.88 -13.67
CA GLU A 239 0.58 14.90 -14.67
C GLU A 239 -0.81 14.68 -15.30
N GLY A 240 -1.15 13.44 -15.67
CA GLY A 240 -2.45 13.09 -16.21
C GLY A 240 -3.61 13.31 -15.22
N TYR A 241 -3.40 13.09 -13.92
CA TYR A 241 -4.41 13.41 -12.91
C TYR A 241 -4.66 14.91 -12.82
N LEU A 242 -3.60 15.71 -12.73
CA LEU A 242 -3.72 17.17 -12.64
C LEU A 242 -4.27 17.79 -13.93
N ALA A 243 -3.90 17.26 -15.10
CA ALA A 243 -4.45 17.68 -16.38
C ALA A 243 -5.98 17.52 -16.44
N LYS A 244 -6.52 16.40 -15.92
CA LYS A 244 -7.97 16.15 -15.87
C LYS A 244 -8.71 17.09 -14.92
N LEU A 245 -8.06 17.54 -13.85
CA LEU A 245 -8.66 18.47 -12.88
C LEU A 245 -8.61 19.93 -13.36
N GLY A 246 -7.69 20.24 -14.26
CA GLY A 246 -7.46 21.58 -14.78
C GLY A 246 -6.68 22.48 -13.81
N ASP A 247 -6.18 23.60 -14.33
CA ASP A 247 -5.34 24.53 -13.59
C ASP A 247 -6.01 25.07 -12.31
N GLY A 248 -5.18 25.40 -11.32
CA GLY A 248 -5.63 25.89 -10.01
C GLY A 248 -6.24 24.81 -9.11
N SER A 249 -6.13 23.54 -9.48
CA SER A 249 -6.63 22.40 -8.70
C SER A 249 -5.53 21.79 -7.84
N TYR A 250 -5.94 21.22 -6.72
CA TYR A 250 -5.17 20.32 -5.85
C TYR A 250 -5.34 18.87 -6.30
N ILE A 251 -4.57 17.92 -5.75
CA ILE A 251 -4.53 16.54 -6.31
C ILE A 251 -5.85 15.77 -6.19
N ALA A 252 -6.77 16.24 -5.34
CA ALA A 252 -8.08 15.62 -5.11
C ALA A 252 -9.26 16.53 -5.48
N GLY A 253 -9.03 17.68 -6.13
CA GLY A 253 -10.10 18.60 -6.53
C GLY A 253 -9.75 20.07 -6.34
N LYS A 254 -10.74 20.90 -6.00
CA LYS A 254 -10.57 22.36 -5.86
C LYS A 254 -10.04 22.81 -4.50
N ASP A 255 -10.14 21.95 -3.50
CA ASP A 255 -9.73 22.25 -2.13
C ASP A 255 -8.44 21.52 -1.76
N PHE A 256 -7.63 22.16 -0.92
CA PHE A 256 -6.46 21.52 -0.32
C PHE A 256 -6.92 20.50 0.71
N THR A 257 -6.48 19.25 0.57
CA THR A 257 -6.90 18.13 1.44
C THR A 257 -5.72 17.42 2.08
N LEU A 258 -5.99 16.38 2.87
CA LEU A 258 -4.96 15.48 3.37
C LEU A 258 -4.14 14.84 2.24
N ALA A 259 -4.71 14.66 1.06
CA ALA A 259 -4.00 14.13 -0.09
C ALA A 259 -2.78 15.03 -0.41
N ASP A 260 -3.00 16.34 -0.47
CA ASP A 260 -1.94 17.33 -0.74
C ASP A 260 -0.92 17.42 0.38
N ALA A 261 -1.39 17.39 1.64
CA ALA A 261 -0.50 17.38 2.81
C ALA A 261 0.43 16.16 2.82
N CYS A 262 -0.03 15.01 2.35
CA CYS A 262 0.75 13.78 2.25
C CYS A 262 1.67 13.74 1.02
N ALA A 263 1.18 14.18 -0.15
CA ALA A 263 1.92 14.06 -1.41
C ALA A 263 2.96 15.17 -1.61
N PHE A 264 2.63 16.42 -1.24
CA PHE A 264 3.48 17.57 -1.53
C PHE A 264 4.91 17.47 -0.97
N PRO A 265 5.17 16.95 0.24
CA PRO A 265 6.53 16.80 0.75
C PRO A 265 7.44 15.98 -0.17
N TYR A 266 6.91 14.93 -0.81
CA TYR A 266 7.69 14.12 -1.75
C TYR A 266 7.98 14.88 -3.05
N ILE A 267 6.99 15.62 -3.58
CA ILE A 267 7.17 16.47 -4.76
C ILE A 267 8.20 17.57 -4.47
N ALA A 268 8.15 18.19 -3.29
CA ALA A 268 9.12 19.18 -2.86
C ALA A 268 10.55 18.62 -2.77
N ILE A 269 10.70 17.38 -2.30
CA ILE A 269 12.00 16.70 -2.24
C ILE A 269 12.57 16.49 -3.64
N ILE A 270 11.79 15.98 -4.60
CA ILE A 270 12.33 15.73 -5.94
C ILE A 270 12.75 17.02 -6.65
N VAL A 271 11.99 18.12 -6.48
CA VAL A 271 12.38 19.45 -7.00
C VAL A 271 13.68 19.93 -6.34
N ARG A 272 13.82 19.75 -5.02
CA ARG A 272 15.07 20.08 -4.29
C ARG A 272 16.27 19.22 -4.75
N LEU A 273 16.00 18.04 -5.29
CA LEU A 273 17.00 17.14 -5.88
C LEU A 273 17.21 17.40 -7.38
N GLY A 274 16.85 18.58 -7.87
CA GLY A 274 17.17 19.05 -9.22
C GLY A 274 16.24 18.53 -10.31
N PHE A 275 15.10 17.94 -9.95
CA PHE A 275 14.12 17.46 -10.92
C PHE A 275 13.56 18.60 -11.79
N ASN A 276 13.57 18.39 -13.11
CA ASN A 276 13.15 19.42 -14.05
C ASN A 276 11.63 19.39 -14.32
N MET A 277 10.90 20.22 -13.58
CA MET A 277 9.44 20.35 -13.67
C MET A 277 8.93 20.83 -15.04
N SER A 278 9.78 21.40 -15.91
CA SER A 278 9.33 21.89 -17.24
C SER A 278 8.77 20.78 -18.14
N ARG A 279 9.10 19.52 -17.85
CA ARG A 279 8.55 18.34 -18.55
C ARG A 279 7.09 18.03 -18.16
N TYR A 280 6.62 18.57 -17.04
CA TYR A 280 5.33 18.26 -16.42
C TYR A 280 4.60 19.56 -16.04
N PRO A 281 4.02 20.28 -17.02
CA PRO A 281 3.47 21.62 -16.80
C PRO A 281 2.33 21.68 -15.79
N HIS A 282 1.47 20.67 -15.69
CA HIS A 282 0.40 20.65 -14.70
C HIS A 282 0.94 20.37 -13.29
N LEU A 283 1.90 19.47 -13.16
CA LEU A 283 2.64 19.24 -11.92
C LEU A 283 3.42 20.49 -11.47
N ALA A 284 4.00 21.24 -12.42
CA ALA A 284 4.70 22.49 -12.14
C ALA A 284 3.75 23.55 -11.55
N LYS A 285 2.58 23.74 -12.18
CA LYS A 285 1.54 24.64 -11.66
C LYS A 285 1.04 24.22 -10.28
N TYR A 286 0.85 22.92 -10.07
CA TYR A 286 0.49 22.37 -8.76
C TYR A 286 1.56 22.67 -7.70
N TYR A 287 2.83 22.43 -8.02
CA TYR A 287 3.94 22.71 -7.12
C TYR A 287 3.98 24.19 -6.75
N ASP A 288 3.82 25.09 -7.72
CA ASP A 288 3.78 26.53 -7.50
C ASP A 288 2.59 26.96 -6.62
N LEU A 289 1.42 26.35 -6.84
CA LEU A 289 0.24 26.59 -6.00
C LEU A 289 0.46 26.16 -4.54
N VAL A 290 1.01 24.97 -4.31
CA VAL A 290 1.11 24.40 -2.95
C VAL A 290 2.31 24.94 -2.19
N LYS A 291 3.46 25.17 -2.85
CA LYS A 291 4.66 25.74 -2.20
C LYS A 291 4.37 27.10 -1.57
N ASP A 292 3.44 27.85 -2.17
CA ASP A 292 3.09 29.19 -1.72
C ASP A 292 2.03 29.25 -0.62
N ARG A 293 1.41 28.11 -0.27
CA ARG A 293 0.43 28.01 0.81
C ARG A 293 1.04 28.43 2.16
N PRO A 294 0.35 29.23 3.00
CA PRO A 294 0.91 29.69 4.28
C PRO A 294 1.38 28.55 5.21
N SER A 295 0.61 27.47 5.31
CA SER A 295 1.00 26.30 6.14
C SER A 295 2.26 25.61 5.62
N VAL A 296 2.43 25.54 4.30
CA VAL A 296 3.62 24.95 3.67
C VAL A 296 4.83 25.86 3.84
N LYS A 297 4.67 27.18 3.64
CA LYS A 297 5.71 28.18 3.90
C LYS A 297 6.22 28.11 5.34
N ALA A 298 5.31 27.95 6.30
CA ALA A 298 5.64 27.85 7.72
C ALA A 298 6.34 26.53 8.09
N SER A 299 6.15 25.45 7.32
CA SER A 299 6.66 24.12 7.63
C SER A 299 7.96 23.75 6.90
N TRP A 300 8.53 24.61 6.05
CA TRP A 300 9.82 24.31 5.39
C TRP A 300 10.91 24.10 6.43
N PRO A 301 11.66 22.97 6.41
CA PRO A 301 12.85 22.82 7.21
C PRO A 301 13.78 24.05 7.12
N PRO A 302 14.30 24.56 8.25
CA PRO A 302 15.11 25.78 8.26
C PRO A 302 16.29 25.74 7.28
N HIS A 303 16.99 24.61 7.20
CA HIS A 303 18.16 24.43 6.33
C HIS A 303 17.82 24.09 4.87
N TRP A 304 16.53 24.02 4.51
CA TRP A 304 16.12 23.62 3.16
C TRP A 304 16.44 24.69 2.11
N LYS A 305 16.42 25.97 2.51
CA LYS A 305 16.70 27.12 1.63
C LYS A 305 18.20 27.38 1.43
N ASP A 306 19.02 26.98 2.39
CA ASP A 306 20.46 27.29 2.42
C ASP A 306 21.35 26.13 1.94
N THR A 307 20.78 24.92 1.76
CA THR A 307 21.54 23.80 1.22
C THR A 307 21.40 23.76 -0.31
N PRO A 308 22.50 23.72 -1.08
CA PRO A 308 22.44 23.67 -2.53
C PRO A 308 21.56 22.54 -3.06
N ASN A 309 20.82 22.81 -4.14
CA ASN A 309 20.14 21.77 -4.91
C ASN A 309 21.17 20.72 -5.34
N LYS A 310 20.89 19.46 -5.05
CA LYS A 310 21.70 18.37 -5.57
C LYS A 310 21.17 18.03 -6.95
N ASP A 311 22.01 17.99 -7.97
CA ASP A 311 21.66 17.66 -9.36
C ASP A 311 21.32 16.17 -9.59
N VAL A 312 20.84 15.47 -8.57
CA VAL A 312 20.67 14.00 -8.58
C VAL A 312 19.60 13.55 -9.58
N LEU A 313 18.57 14.37 -9.77
CA LEU A 313 17.43 14.06 -10.64
C LEU A 313 17.35 14.96 -11.89
N LYS A 314 18.41 15.71 -12.24
CA LYS A 314 18.35 16.64 -13.39
C LYS A 314 18.15 15.95 -14.74
N ASP A 315 18.60 14.70 -14.84
CA ASP A 315 18.51 13.87 -16.04
C ASP A 315 17.25 13.00 -16.05
N ILE A 316 16.43 13.06 -14.99
CA ILE A 316 15.05 12.57 -14.97
C ILE A 316 14.17 13.72 -15.41
#